data_AF-A0A833QGT5-F1
#
_entry.id   AF-A0A833QGT5-F1
#
_cell.length_a   1.000
_cell.length_b   1.000
_cell.length_c   1.000
_cell.angle_alpha   90.00
_cell.angle_beta   90.00
_cell.angle_gamma   90.00
#
_symmetry.space_group_name_H-M   'P 1'
#
loop_
_entity.id
_entity.type
_entity.pdbx_description
1 polymer ?
#
loop_
_entity_poly.entity_id
_entity_poly.type
_entity_poly.pdbx_seq_one_letter_code
_entity_poly.pdbx_strand_id
1 'polypeptide(L)'
;MCADSVPFLVSVFAGKSETNCGVNSKKFIRRWELLFGTNFESDKSAAYYPNMYKRDSLTGGHVIMLGADPLSQVAALEALHAYPGGLHVGGGINLENAMKYLDEGASHVIVTSYVFSDGKMNMERLQGLVDLIGRKRLVLDLSCRKKSINSQCMYLPKYDFKT
;
A
#
# COMPACT_ATOMS: atom_id res chain seq x y z
N MET A 1 -5.27 -26.08 0.51
CA MET A 1 -4.64 -25.55 -0.71
C MET A 1 -5.50 -24.39 -1.19
N CYS A 2 -5.14 -23.16 -0.81
CA CYS A 2 -5.69 -21.94 -1.40
C CYS A 2 -4.49 -21.14 -1.89
N ALA A 3 -4.08 -21.43 -3.11
CA ALA A 3 -3.15 -20.61 -3.87
C ALA A 3 -4.00 -19.90 -4.91
N ASP A 4 -4.62 -18.78 -4.51
CA ASP A 4 -5.21 -17.82 -5.44
C ASP A 4 -5.07 -16.43 -4.82
N SER A 5 -4.44 -15.55 -5.59
CA SER A 5 -3.88 -14.25 -5.26
C SER A 5 -4.91 -13.23 -4.79
N VAL A 6 -5.40 -13.33 -3.55
CA VAL A 6 -6.21 -12.25 -2.97
C VAL A 6 -5.26 -11.15 -2.50
N PRO A 7 -5.38 -9.89 -3.00
CA PRO A 7 -4.58 -8.79 -2.47
C PRO A 7 -4.99 -8.53 -1.02
N PHE A 8 -4.05 -8.66 -0.09
CA PHE A 8 -4.22 -8.31 1.32
C PHE A 8 -3.54 -6.98 1.61
N LEU A 9 -4.26 -6.10 2.31
CA LEU A 9 -3.83 -4.74 2.63
C LEU A 9 -3.63 -4.63 4.14
N VAL A 10 -2.43 -4.21 4.55
CA VAL A 10 -2.12 -3.69 5.87
C VAL A 10 -2.01 -2.18 5.74
N SER A 11 -3.02 -1.45 6.18
CA SER A 11 -2.90 0.00 6.32
C SER A 11 -2.23 0.29 7.66
N VAL A 12 -1.28 1.22 7.67
CA VAL A 12 -0.60 1.67 8.88
C VAL A 12 -0.88 3.14 9.05
N PHE A 13 -1.45 3.51 10.20
CA PHE A 13 -1.76 4.89 10.56
C PHE A 13 -1.46 5.13 12.04
N ALA A 14 -0.67 6.16 12.33
CA ALA A 14 -0.39 6.62 13.70
C ALA A 14 0.11 5.50 14.65
N GLY A 15 0.94 4.58 14.14
CA GLY A 15 1.49 3.45 14.90
C GLY A 15 0.52 2.27 15.09
N LYS A 16 -0.70 2.33 14.54
CA LYS A 16 -1.68 1.25 14.59
C LYS A 16 -1.76 0.55 13.25
N SER A 17 -1.97 -0.77 13.30
CA SER A 17 -2.16 -1.59 12.12
C SER A 17 -3.66 -1.82 11.88
N GLU A 18 -4.05 -1.72 10.62
CA GLU A 18 -5.38 -2.07 10.15
C GLU A 18 -5.23 -3.08 9.03
N THR A 19 -6.06 -4.12 9.00
CA THR A 19 -5.98 -5.12 7.92
C THR A 19 -7.32 -5.38 7.29
N ASN A 20 -7.35 -5.37 5.97
CA ASN A 20 -8.43 -5.95 5.18
C ASN A 20 -7.96 -7.31 4.67
N CYS A 21 -8.37 -8.37 5.36
CA CYS A 21 -8.22 -9.74 4.86
C CYS A 21 -9.42 -10.06 3.95
N GLY A 22 -9.21 -10.10 2.64
CA GLY A 22 -10.16 -10.69 1.71
C GLY A 22 -10.19 -12.21 1.91
N VAL A 23 -11.02 -12.72 2.82
CA VAL A 23 -11.17 -14.16 3.04
C VAL A 23 -12.51 -14.64 2.52
N ASN A 24 -12.46 -15.49 1.50
CA ASN A 24 -13.61 -16.22 0.96
C ASN A 24 -13.98 -17.40 1.89
N SER A 25 -14.30 -17.10 3.15
CA SER A 25 -14.88 -18.06 4.09
C SER A 25 -16.30 -17.59 4.42
N LYS A 26 -17.29 -18.41 4.07
CA LYS A 26 -18.74 -18.15 4.24
C LYS A 26 -19.19 -17.98 5.71
N LYS A 27 -18.27 -17.70 6.64
CA LYS A 27 -18.54 -17.35 8.05
C LYS A 27 -18.20 -15.91 8.41
N PHE A 28 -17.57 -15.14 7.51
CA PHE A 28 -17.25 -13.71 7.73
C PHE A 28 -17.93 -12.76 6.73
N ILE A 29 -18.70 -13.33 5.79
CA ILE A 29 -19.40 -12.61 4.72
C ILE A 29 -20.85 -12.39 5.15
N ARG A 30 -21.07 -11.42 6.04
CA ARG A 30 -22.26 -10.57 5.96
C ARG A 30 -21.76 -9.15 6.07
N ARG A 31 -22.22 -8.30 5.14
CA ARG A 31 -22.05 -6.84 5.12
C ARG A 31 -20.84 -6.30 4.33
N TRP A 32 -20.65 -6.83 3.12
CA TRP A 32 -19.78 -6.25 2.08
C TRP A 32 -20.54 -5.37 1.07
N GLU A 33 -21.81 -5.06 1.33
CA GLU A 33 -22.57 -4.04 0.60
C GLU A 33 -23.25 -3.13 1.62
N LEU A 34 -23.15 -1.83 1.37
CA LEU A 34 -23.73 -0.69 2.08
C LEU A 34 -22.84 -0.05 3.16
N LEU A 35 -22.50 1.22 2.86
CA LEU A 35 -22.13 2.32 3.75
C LEU A 35 -20.63 2.54 4.01
N PHE A 36 -20.13 3.59 3.39
CA PHE A 36 -19.24 4.61 3.96
C PHE A 36 -18.69 4.34 5.38
N GLY A 37 -17.36 4.31 5.51
CA GLY A 37 -16.68 4.91 6.66
C GLY A 37 -16.49 4.08 7.93
N THR A 38 -15.90 2.88 7.85
CA THR A 38 -15.29 2.27 9.04
C THR A 38 -13.88 1.77 8.73
N ASN A 39 -12.88 2.55 9.15
CA ASN A 39 -11.52 2.07 9.32
C ASN A 39 -11.55 1.08 10.50
N PHE A 40 -11.04 -0.13 10.29
CA PHE A 40 -11.01 -1.16 11.34
C PHE A 40 -9.65 -1.11 12.03
N GLU A 41 -9.62 -0.49 13.22
CA GLU A 41 -8.44 -0.41 14.06
C GLU A 41 -8.18 -1.74 14.77
N SER A 42 -6.93 -2.21 14.80
CA SER A 42 -6.51 -3.42 15.52
C SER A 42 -5.61 -3.08 16.71
N ASP A 43 -5.84 -3.75 17.85
CA ASP A 43 -4.96 -3.69 19.02
C ASP A 43 -3.66 -4.50 18.84
N LYS A 44 -3.41 -5.04 17.64
CA LYS A 44 -2.22 -5.85 17.33
C LYS A 44 -1.07 -4.96 16.84
N SER A 45 0.15 -5.37 17.18
CA SER A 45 1.37 -4.70 16.69
C SER A 45 1.46 -4.78 15.16
N ALA A 46 2.25 -3.90 14.55
CA ALA A 46 2.39 -3.86 13.10
C ALA A 46 3.08 -5.11 12.54
N ALA A 47 3.88 -5.83 13.34
CA ALA A 47 4.47 -7.13 12.99
C ALA A 47 3.47 -8.30 12.99
N TYR A 48 2.31 -8.19 13.65
CA TYR A 48 1.43 -9.35 13.87
C TYR A 48 0.96 -9.98 12.55
N TYR A 49 0.42 -9.16 11.65
CA TYR A 49 -0.12 -9.62 10.38
C TYR A 49 0.96 -10.05 9.38
N PRO A 50 2.07 -9.31 9.20
CA PRO A 50 3.22 -9.78 8.44
C PRO A 50 3.75 -11.15 8.88
N ASN A 51 3.85 -11.41 10.19
CA ASN A 51 4.25 -12.72 10.70
C ASN A 51 3.23 -13.82 10.35
N MET A 52 1.94 -13.51 10.45
CA MET A 52 0.87 -14.42 10.02
C MET A 52 0.96 -14.71 8.51
N TYR A 53 1.13 -13.69 7.67
CA TYR A 53 1.27 -13.84 6.22
C TYR A 53 2.52 -14.63 5.85
N LYS A 54 3.63 -14.43 6.56
CA LYS A 54 4.86 -15.19 6.40
C LYS A 54 4.66 -16.67 6.68
N ARG A 55 4.02 -17.00 7.80
CA ARG A 55 3.69 -18.39 8.15
C ARG A 55 2.83 -19.05 7.08
N ASP A 56 1.91 -18.29 6.50
CA ASP A 56 0.97 -18.77 5.48
C ASP A 56 1.53 -18.65 4.05
N SER A 57 2.79 -18.21 3.89
CA SER A 57 3.49 -18.01 2.60
C SER A 57 2.78 -17.06 1.63
N LEU A 58 2.05 -16.08 2.16
CA LEU A 58 1.32 -15.09 1.38
C LEU A 58 2.26 -13.91 1.04
N THR A 59 2.56 -13.69 -0.24
CA THR A 59 3.46 -12.61 -0.69
C THR A 59 2.71 -11.54 -1.49
N GLY A 60 3.31 -10.36 -1.63
CA GLY A 60 2.74 -9.25 -2.39
C GLY A 60 1.71 -8.41 -1.62
N GLY A 61 1.61 -8.59 -0.31
CA GLY A 61 0.78 -7.75 0.55
C GLY A 61 1.26 -6.30 0.59
N HIS A 62 0.35 -5.37 0.82
CA HIS A 62 0.66 -3.94 0.80
C HIS A 62 0.68 -3.36 2.21
N VAL A 63 1.77 -2.71 2.59
CA VAL A 63 1.89 -1.86 3.78
C VAL A 63 1.74 -0.41 3.33
N ILE A 64 0.63 0.26 3.66
CA ILE A 64 0.38 1.64 3.22
C ILE A 64 0.43 2.59 4.41
N MET A 65 1.39 3.52 4.39
CA MET A 65 1.47 4.62 5.35
C MET A 65 0.44 5.69 4.99
N LEU A 66 -0.50 5.96 5.90
CA LEU A 66 -1.58 6.93 5.72
C LEU A 66 -1.21 8.37 6.16
N GLY A 67 0.09 8.67 6.21
CA GLY A 67 0.65 9.96 6.58
C GLY A 67 2.18 9.92 6.56
N ALA A 68 2.82 11.09 6.58
CA ALA A 68 4.29 11.20 6.67
C ALA A 68 4.80 11.21 8.12
N ASP A 69 3.94 10.89 9.09
CA ASP A 69 4.28 10.95 10.50
C ASP A 69 5.30 9.86 10.89
N PRO A 70 6.21 10.14 11.84
CA PRO A 70 7.23 9.18 12.26
C PRO A 70 6.66 7.86 12.78
N LEU A 71 5.48 7.84 13.40
CA LEU A 71 4.87 6.63 13.95
C LEU A 71 4.43 5.67 12.83
N SER A 72 3.85 6.21 11.76
CA SER A 72 3.51 5.42 10.55
C SER A 72 4.77 4.84 9.89
N GLN A 73 5.88 5.58 9.87
CA GLN A 73 7.15 5.05 9.36
C GLN A 73 7.69 3.92 10.23
N VAL A 74 7.69 4.08 11.55
CA VAL A 74 8.15 3.03 12.49
C VAL A 74 7.33 1.77 12.34
N ALA A 75 6.00 1.88 12.29
CA ALA A 75 5.13 0.72 12.13
C ALA A 75 5.24 0.07 10.74
N ALA A 76 5.49 0.85 9.69
CA ALA A 76 5.80 0.29 8.37
C ALA A 76 7.11 -0.52 8.40
N LEU A 77 8.17 0.01 9.02
CA LEU A 77 9.44 -0.71 9.18
C LEU A 77 9.27 -1.98 10.02
N GLU A 78 8.55 -1.91 11.14
CA GLU A 78 8.22 -3.09 11.96
C GLU A 78 7.54 -4.19 11.12
N ALA A 79 6.61 -3.81 10.25
CA ALA A 79 5.92 -4.74 9.37
C ALA A 79 6.85 -5.37 8.31
N LEU A 80 7.73 -4.57 7.71
CA LEU A 80 8.70 -5.04 6.71
C LEU A 80 9.75 -5.98 7.33
N HIS A 81 10.26 -5.66 8.53
CA HIS A 81 11.21 -6.50 9.25
C HIS A 81 10.62 -7.86 9.67
N ALA A 82 9.32 -7.90 9.95
CA ALA A 82 8.62 -9.15 10.27
C ALA A 82 8.52 -10.10 9.06
N TYR A 83 8.43 -9.56 7.83
CA TYR A 83 8.43 -10.36 6.61
C TYR A 83 9.31 -9.77 5.48
N PRO A 84 10.64 -9.88 5.61
CA PRO A 84 11.56 -9.36 4.60
C PRO A 84 11.33 -10.04 3.24
N GLY A 85 11.22 -9.22 2.19
CA GLY A 85 10.92 -9.66 0.82
C GLY A 85 9.47 -10.11 0.59
N GLY A 86 8.61 -10.08 1.61
CA GLY A 86 7.22 -10.53 1.51
C GLY A 86 6.23 -9.46 1.09
N LEU A 87 6.51 -8.20 1.43
CA LEU A 87 5.54 -7.10 1.38
C LEU A 87 6.01 -5.94 0.51
N HIS A 88 5.05 -5.23 -0.09
CA HIS A 88 5.24 -3.95 -0.75
C HIS A 88 4.97 -2.83 0.25
N VAL A 89 5.58 -1.66 0.08
CA VAL A 89 5.30 -0.48 0.91
C VAL A 89 4.94 0.75 0.08
N GLY A 90 3.92 1.48 0.51
CA GLY A 90 3.45 2.71 -0.13
C GLY A 90 3.10 3.80 0.87
N GLY A 91 2.81 4.99 0.34
CA GLY A 91 2.54 6.20 1.14
C GLY A 91 3.79 7.08 1.25
N GLY A 92 3.81 8.21 0.55
CA GLY A 92 4.94 9.15 0.61
C GLY A 92 6.25 8.66 -0.02
N ILE A 93 6.23 7.60 -0.84
CA ILE A 93 7.42 7.10 -1.55
C ILE A 93 7.91 8.13 -2.58
N ASN A 94 9.21 8.41 -2.58
CA ASN A 94 9.91 9.32 -3.47
C ASN A 94 11.36 8.87 -3.74
N LEU A 95 12.13 9.63 -4.52
CA LEU A 95 13.53 9.31 -4.84
C LEU A 95 14.47 9.22 -3.63
N GLU A 96 14.18 9.97 -2.57
CA GLU A 96 15.04 10.06 -1.39
C GLU A 96 14.87 8.86 -0.45
N ASN A 97 13.67 8.26 -0.41
CA ASN A 97 13.35 7.20 0.55
C ASN A 97 13.09 5.82 -0.06
N ALA A 98 12.91 5.70 -1.39
CA ALA A 98 12.56 4.43 -2.03
C ALA A 98 13.58 3.31 -1.75
N MET A 99 14.87 3.61 -1.87
CA MET A 99 15.93 2.63 -1.60
C MET A 99 15.94 2.18 -0.15
N LYS A 100 15.79 3.12 0.79
CA LYS A 100 15.74 2.80 2.23
C LYS A 100 14.70 1.72 2.51
N TYR A 101 13.49 1.87 1.99
CA TYR A 101 12.43 0.87 2.25
C TYR A 101 12.71 -0.50 1.63
N LEU A 102 13.37 -0.56 0.48
CA LEU A 102 13.81 -1.83 -0.12
C LEU A 102 14.91 -2.49 0.73
N ASP A 103 15.87 -1.69 1.21
CA ASP A 103 16.94 -2.16 2.09
C ASP A 103 16.40 -2.66 3.44
N GLU A 104 15.33 -2.05 3.93
CA GLU A 104 14.62 -2.43 5.16
C GLU A 104 13.65 -3.61 4.97
N GLY A 105 13.65 -4.25 3.78
CA GLY A 105 12.97 -5.53 3.57
C GLY A 105 11.67 -5.45 2.77
N ALA A 106 11.28 -4.30 2.20
CA ALA A 106 10.23 -4.29 1.19
C ALA A 106 10.70 -5.02 -0.08
N SER A 107 9.82 -5.83 -0.68
CA SER A 107 10.13 -6.40 -2.00
C SER A 107 9.92 -5.38 -3.13
N HIS A 108 8.94 -4.50 -2.97
CA HIS A 108 8.61 -3.44 -3.92
C HIS A 108 8.17 -2.17 -3.17
N VAL A 109 8.31 -1.03 -3.83
CA VAL A 109 7.71 0.22 -3.37
C VAL A 109 6.54 0.63 -4.27
N ILE A 110 5.51 1.18 -3.65
CA ILE A 110 4.28 1.64 -4.29
C ILE A 110 4.33 3.16 -4.34
N VAL A 111 4.38 3.71 -5.54
CA VAL A 111 4.34 5.15 -5.76
C VAL A 111 2.94 5.60 -6.17
N THR A 112 2.49 6.68 -5.53
CA THR A 112 1.18 7.31 -5.76
C THR A 112 1.41 8.76 -6.24
N SER A 113 1.04 9.76 -5.42
CA SER A 113 1.04 11.18 -5.79
C SER A 113 2.40 11.75 -6.19
N TYR A 114 3.52 11.12 -5.83
CA TYR A 114 4.85 11.63 -6.20
C TYR A 114 5.05 11.74 -7.72
N VAL A 115 4.56 10.76 -8.49
CA VAL A 115 4.66 10.73 -9.97
C VAL A 115 3.42 11.24 -10.68
N PHE A 116 2.41 11.73 -9.95
CA PHE A 116 1.18 12.27 -10.54
C PHE A 116 0.93 13.70 -10.06
N SER A 117 0.85 14.65 -10.99
CA SER A 117 0.53 16.05 -10.72
C SER A 117 -0.38 16.59 -11.81
N ASP A 118 -1.39 17.39 -11.45
CA ASP A 118 -2.34 18.01 -12.39
C ASP A 118 -3.01 17.03 -13.36
N GLY A 119 -3.32 15.83 -12.87
CA GLY A 119 -3.92 14.75 -13.68
C GLY A 119 -2.98 14.15 -14.72
N LYS A 120 -1.69 14.50 -14.71
CA LYS A 120 -0.65 13.99 -15.61
C LYS A 120 0.39 13.21 -14.82
N MET A 121 1.03 12.27 -15.51
CA MET A 121 2.19 11.55 -14.98
C MET A 121 3.45 12.39 -15.22
N ASN A 122 4.24 12.59 -14.16
CA ASN A 122 5.56 13.19 -14.26
C ASN A 122 6.57 12.11 -14.67
N MET A 123 6.90 12.07 -15.96
CA MET A 123 7.79 11.07 -16.54
C MET A 123 9.23 11.16 -16.02
N GLU A 124 9.70 12.36 -15.65
CA GLU A 124 11.04 12.56 -15.10
C GLU A 124 11.18 11.88 -13.74
N ARG A 125 10.23 12.11 -12.83
CA ARG A 125 10.18 11.46 -11.51
C ARG A 125 10.02 9.94 -11.62
N LEU A 126 9.19 9.49 -12.56
CA LEU A 126 9.01 8.06 -12.82
C LEU A 126 10.32 7.44 -13.31
N GLN A 127 10.98 8.07 -14.27
CA GLN A 127 12.24 7.57 -14.83
C GLN A 127 13.32 7.54 -13.76
N GLY A 128 13.45 8.59 -12.93
CA GLY A 128 14.38 8.60 -11.81
C GLY A 128 14.16 7.43 -10.84
N LEU A 129 12.89 7.09 -10.53
CA LEU A 129 12.58 5.93 -9.70
C LEU A 129 12.98 4.64 -10.39
N VAL A 130 12.65 4.49 -11.67
CA VAL A 130 13.02 3.31 -12.47
C VAL A 130 14.53 3.12 -12.51
N ASP A 131 15.30 4.20 -12.67
CA ASP A 131 16.76 4.14 -12.72
C ASP A 131 17.35 3.80 -11.35
N LEU A 132 16.77 4.32 -10.27
CA LEU A 132 17.22 4.08 -8.90
C LEU A 132 16.94 2.65 -8.44
N ILE A 133 15.71 2.15 -8.59
CA ILE A 133 15.28 0.89 -7.97
C ILE A 133 15.01 -0.24 -8.99
N GLY A 134 14.93 0.08 -10.27
CA GLY A 134 14.59 -0.86 -11.34
C GLY A 134 13.07 -1.08 -11.47
N ARG A 135 12.62 -1.26 -12.72
CA ARG A 135 11.18 -1.48 -13.05
C ARG A 135 10.53 -2.64 -12.30
N LYS A 136 11.30 -3.69 -11.98
CA LYS A 136 10.77 -4.89 -11.31
C LYS A 136 10.36 -4.65 -9.87
N ARG A 137 10.86 -3.60 -9.20
CA ARG A 137 10.59 -3.30 -7.79
C ARG A 137 9.70 -2.07 -7.59
N LEU A 138 9.17 -1.51 -8.69
CA LEU A 138 8.33 -0.32 -8.68
C LEU A 138 6.88 -0.70 -9.03
N VAL A 139 5.94 -0.34 -8.15
CA VAL A 139 4.50 -0.49 -8.35
C VAL A 139 3.86 0.89 -8.48
N LEU A 140 3.04 1.08 -9.51
CA LEU A 140 2.26 2.31 -9.72
C LEU A 140 0.84 2.10 -9.18
N ASP A 141 0.44 2.85 -8.16
CA ASP A 141 -0.93 2.81 -7.64
C ASP A 141 -1.75 3.98 -8.20
N LEU A 142 -2.72 3.63 -9.03
CA LEU A 142 -3.58 4.53 -9.79
C LEU A 142 -5.00 4.52 -9.21
N SER A 143 -5.36 5.59 -8.51
CA SER A 143 -6.75 5.95 -8.26
C SER A 143 -7.32 6.66 -9.49
N CYS A 144 -8.07 5.92 -10.29
CA CYS A 144 -8.77 6.47 -11.45
C CYS A 144 -10.25 6.70 -11.14
N ARG A 145 -10.79 7.82 -11.60
CA ARG A 145 -12.25 7.99 -11.73
C ARG A 145 -12.59 8.16 -13.20
N LYS A 146 -13.60 7.41 -13.65
CA LYS A 146 -14.16 7.57 -15.00
C LYS A 146 -14.82 8.95 -15.08
N LYS A 147 -14.24 9.83 -15.90
CA LYS A 147 -14.90 11.07 -16.32
C LYS A 147 -15.73 10.67 -17.54
N SER A 148 -17.05 10.68 -17.45
CA SER A 148 -18.02 10.42 -18.55
C SER A 148 -17.85 9.10 -19.36
N ILE A 149 -18.79 8.79 -20.25
CA ILE A 149 -18.78 7.56 -21.07
C ILE A 149 -17.69 7.55 -22.15
N ASN A 150 -17.18 8.71 -22.58
CA ASN A 150 -16.25 8.87 -23.71
C ASN A 150 -14.92 9.60 -23.40
N SER A 151 -14.48 9.69 -22.14
CA SER A 151 -13.22 10.39 -21.81
C SER A 151 -12.22 9.56 -21.02
N GLN A 152 -10.95 10.00 -21.10
CA GLN A 152 -9.78 9.42 -20.43
C GLN A 152 -9.97 9.40 -18.89
N CYS A 153 -9.55 8.30 -18.25
CA CYS A 153 -9.49 8.22 -16.78
C CYS A 153 -8.53 9.29 -16.26
N MET A 154 -9.02 10.13 -15.36
CA MET A 154 -8.16 11.09 -14.64
C MET A 154 -7.71 10.49 -13.32
N TYR A 155 -6.44 10.69 -12.99
CA TYR A 155 -5.92 10.40 -11.66
C TYR A 155 -6.60 11.30 -10.64
N LEU A 156 -6.99 10.72 -9.51
CA LEU A 156 -7.45 11.44 -8.33
C LEU A 156 -6.39 11.31 -7.23
N PRO A 157 -5.96 12.41 -6.58
CA PRO A 157 -5.17 12.27 -5.37
C PRO A 157 -5.95 11.46 -4.33
N LYS A 158 -5.37 10.36 -3.82
CA LYS A 158 -6.04 9.50 -2.82
C LYS A 158 -6.25 10.20 -1.47
N TYR A 159 -5.49 11.25 -1.18
CA TYR A 159 -5.51 11.97 0.10
C TYR A 159 -5.44 13.47 -0.17
N ASP A 160 -6.57 14.07 -0.55
CA ASP A 160 -6.77 15.52 -0.48
C ASP A 160 -7.37 15.80 0.91
N PHE A 161 -6.52 15.91 1.94
CA PHE A 161 -6.95 16.52 3.20
C PHE A 161 -7.20 17.99 2.90
N LYS A 162 -8.43 18.32 2.52
CA LYS A 162 -8.91 19.70 2.59
C LYS A 162 -8.76 20.13 4.05
N THR A 163 -7.79 21.00 4.29
CA THR A 163 -7.74 21.86 5.47
C THR A 163 -9.02 22.66 5.61
#